data_AF-A0A942CWY2-F1
#
_entry.id   AF-A0A942CWY2-F1
#
_cell.length_a   1.000
_cell.length_b   1.000
_cell.length_c   1.000
_cell.angle_alpha   90.00
_cell.angle_beta   90.00
_cell.angle_gamma   90.00
#
_symmetry.space_group_name_H-M   'P 1'
#
loop_
_entity.id
_entity.type
_entity.pdbx_description
1 polymer ?
#
loop_
_entity_poly.entity_id
_entity_poly.type
_entity_poly.pdbx_seq_one_letter_code
_entity_poly.pdbx_strand_id
1 'polypeptide(L)'
;GGEPVKISQEIQPTWNKINWQYAHTLWVTVDTKERRILIGAPMGSATSPNQILMLDYRDLDSAEDIAGRPPVTITFTGRKTATDKTRKWSPWTIAANSCALLERNDGTAAVALGGGAPGVGGGAATGKIYQLSDTQFSDDGTAIPSYYTTHYFPERSVEQSLALGAHRKLFSYLTLYVEGAGNLGLTSFTDTPNAPQAQQPLPMSSPATKDLELPINILGERVAFQVSTNQPGAWFRLQKFIPSVRTDPWAPVRGLN
;
A
#
# COMPACT_ATOMS: atom_id res chain seq x y z
N GLY A 1 24.71 9.26 -23.72
CA GLY A 1 23.75 8.18 -23.43
C GLY A 1 24.29 6.90 -24.02
N GLY A 2 24.22 5.79 -23.30
CA GLY A 2 24.64 4.47 -23.76
C GLY A 2 23.57 3.74 -24.58
N GLU A 3 23.84 2.49 -24.95
CA GLU A 3 22.89 1.63 -25.65
C GLU A 3 21.64 1.37 -24.78
N PRO A 4 20.42 1.46 -25.35
CA PRO A 4 19.20 1.12 -24.62
C PRO A 4 19.21 -0.36 -24.19
N VAL A 5 19.17 -0.61 -22.89
CA VAL A 5 19.06 -1.95 -22.32
C VAL A 5 17.61 -2.24 -21.93
N LYS A 6 17.09 -3.40 -22.33
CA LYS A 6 15.76 -3.84 -21.93
C LYS A 6 15.75 -4.19 -20.44
N ILE A 7 14.98 -3.45 -19.65
CA ILE A 7 14.88 -3.66 -18.19
C ILE A 7 14.09 -4.92 -17.85
N SER A 8 12.85 -5.08 -18.35
CA SER A 8 12.04 -6.27 -18.05
C SER A 8 10.80 -6.44 -18.93
N GLN A 9 10.14 -7.60 -18.83
CA GLN A 9 8.78 -7.85 -19.34
C GLN A 9 7.78 -8.18 -18.21
N GLU A 10 8.13 -7.84 -16.98
CA GLU A 10 7.40 -8.25 -15.77
C GLU A 10 5.95 -7.77 -15.76
N ILE A 11 5.74 -6.57 -16.27
CA ILE A 11 4.42 -5.95 -16.37
C ILE A 11 4.00 -5.82 -17.85
N GLN A 12 4.47 -6.72 -18.73
CA GLN A 12 4.11 -6.71 -20.16
C GLN A 12 2.59 -6.66 -20.40
N PRO A 13 1.74 -7.39 -19.65
CA PRO A 13 0.29 -7.26 -19.80
C PRO A 13 -0.22 -5.84 -19.51
N THR A 14 0.44 -5.11 -18.62
CA THR A 14 0.13 -3.69 -18.34
C THR A 14 0.65 -2.80 -19.45
N TRP A 15 1.89 -2.99 -19.93
CA TRP A 15 2.44 -2.26 -21.08
C TRP A 15 1.59 -2.40 -22.34
N ASN A 16 1.01 -3.58 -22.56
CA ASN A 16 0.13 -3.85 -23.70
C ASN A 16 -1.19 -3.07 -23.65
N LYS A 17 -1.59 -2.55 -22.48
CA LYS A 17 -2.80 -1.72 -22.33
C LYS A 17 -2.56 -0.25 -22.68
N ILE A 18 -1.33 0.16 -22.96
CA ILE A 18 -1.05 1.54 -23.37
C ILE A 18 -1.70 1.82 -24.72
N ASN A 19 -2.35 2.96 -24.82
CA ASN A 19 -2.81 3.53 -26.07
C ASN A 19 -1.62 4.09 -26.86
N TRP A 20 -0.95 3.24 -27.63
CA TRP A 20 0.24 3.61 -28.38
C TRP A 20 -0.02 4.67 -29.46
N GLN A 21 -1.27 4.88 -29.90
CA GLN A 21 -1.62 6.00 -30.79
C GLN A 21 -1.33 7.36 -30.14
N TYR A 22 -1.42 7.43 -28.81
CA TYR A 22 -1.16 8.64 -28.02
C TYR A 22 0.15 8.52 -27.21
N ALA A 23 1.08 7.66 -27.63
CA ALA A 23 2.37 7.47 -26.95
C ALA A 23 3.21 8.76 -26.85
N HIS A 24 2.99 9.72 -27.75
CA HIS A 24 3.63 11.04 -27.71
C HIS A 24 3.26 11.87 -26.48
N THR A 25 2.20 11.49 -25.75
CA THR A 25 1.80 12.11 -24.48
C THR A 25 2.45 11.46 -23.26
N LEU A 26 3.15 10.34 -23.43
CA LEU A 26 3.82 9.62 -22.35
C LEU A 26 4.98 10.46 -21.81
N TRP A 27 5.15 10.41 -20.49
CA TRP A 27 6.29 11.03 -19.83
C TRP A 27 6.98 10.02 -18.91
N VAL A 28 8.27 10.23 -18.71
CA VAL A 28 9.10 9.48 -17.78
C VAL A 28 9.87 10.48 -16.92
N THR A 29 9.86 10.27 -15.62
CA THR A 29 10.64 11.08 -14.68
C THR A 29 11.39 10.15 -13.73
N VAL A 30 12.69 10.37 -13.60
CA VAL A 30 13.55 9.61 -12.69
C VAL A 30 13.78 10.46 -11.44
N ASP A 31 13.35 9.93 -10.30
CA ASP A 31 13.65 10.47 -8.99
C ASP A 31 14.84 9.72 -8.41
N THR A 32 16.02 10.33 -8.47
CA THR A 32 17.26 9.73 -7.97
C THR A 32 17.38 9.81 -6.45
N LYS A 33 16.64 10.73 -5.81
CA LYS A 33 16.65 10.90 -4.34
C LYS A 33 15.85 9.80 -3.66
N GLU A 34 14.60 9.60 -4.09
CA GLU A 34 13.71 8.56 -3.54
C GLU A 34 13.89 7.19 -4.23
N ARG A 35 14.80 7.13 -5.20
CA ARG A 35 15.12 5.94 -6.01
C ARG A 35 13.89 5.29 -6.64
N ARG A 36 13.17 6.08 -7.44
CA ARG A 36 11.98 5.64 -8.18
C ARG A 36 11.94 6.19 -9.62
N ILE A 37 11.31 5.43 -10.51
CA ILE A 37 10.99 5.88 -11.87
C ILE A 37 9.47 5.98 -11.99
N LEU A 38 8.99 7.13 -12.45
CA LEU A 38 7.57 7.42 -12.65
C LEU A 38 7.28 7.50 -14.14
N ILE A 39 6.24 6.79 -14.58
CA ILE A 39 5.86 6.72 -15.99
C ILE A 39 4.37 6.99 -16.10
N GLY A 40 4.00 8.16 -16.61
CA GLY A 40 2.61 8.46 -16.92
C GLY A 40 2.26 8.02 -18.32
N ALA A 41 1.29 7.11 -18.43
CA ALA A 41 0.89 6.52 -19.70
C ALA A 41 -0.60 6.69 -19.96
N PRO A 42 -1.02 6.92 -21.22
CA PRO A 42 -2.41 6.82 -21.63
C PRO A 42 -2.80 5.34 -21.71
N MET A 43 -3.64 4.86 -20.79
CA MET A 43 -4.07 3.47 -20.70
C MET A 43 -5.46 3.28 -21.32
N GLY A 44 -5.67 2.14 -21.98
CA GLY A 44 -6.94 1.77 -22.60
C GLY A 44 -7.27 2.68 -23.77
N SER A 45 -8.40 3.38 -23.70
CA SER A 45 -8.84 4.35 -24.72
C SER A 45 -8.43 5.80 -24.41
N ALA A 46 -7.67 6.04 -23.34
CA ALA A 46 -7.27 7.40 -22.96
C ALA A 46 -6.37 8.04 -24.03
N THR A 47 -6.55 9.33 -24.26
CA THR A 47 -5.76 10.14 -25.20
C THR A 47 -4.70 11.00 -24.50
N SER A 48 -4.60 10.89 -23.18
CA SER A 48 -3.63 11.57 -22.32
C SER A 48 -3.32 10.67 -21.12
N PRO A 49 -2.18 10.87 -20.41
CA PRO A 49 -1.80 10.03 -19.28
C PRO A 49 -2.87 9.98 -18.19
N ASN A 50 -3.40 8.79 -17.93
CA ASN A 50 -4.44 8.55 -16.93
C ASN A 50 -4.06 7.47 -15.90
N GLN A 51 -2.88 6.86 -16.03
CA GLN A 51 -2.26 6.02 -15.02
C GLN A 51 -0.78 6.31 -14.89
N ILE A 52 -0.26 6.33 -13.65
CA ILE A 52 1.19 6.36 -13.40
C ILE A 52 1.63 4.96 -12.96
N LEU A 53 2.65 4.46 -13.64
CA LEU A 53 3.37 3.25 -13.24
C LEU A 53 4.63 3.69 -12.50
N MET A 54 4.79 3.21 -11.27
CA MET A 54 5.95 3.50 -10.44
C MET A 54 6.83 2.25 -10.33
N LEU A 55 8.12 2.44 -10.59
CA LEU A 55 9.17 1.46 -10.34
C LEU A 55 9.99 1.93 -9.14
N ASP A 56 9.97 1.17 -8.06
CA ASP A 56 10.87 1.35 -6.92
C ASP A 56 12.16 0.54 -7.16
N TYR A 57 13.30 1.21 -7.03
CA TYR A 57 14.64 0.61 -7.15
C TYR A 57 15.53 0.91 -5.94
N ARG A 58 14.95 1.18 -4.76
CA ARG A 58 15.72 1.60 -3.56
C ARG A 58 16.86 0.67 -3.18
N ASP A 59 16.70 -0.62 -3.45
CA ASP A 59 17.66 -1.67 -3.12
C ASP A 59 18.68 -1.95 -4.25
N LEU A 60 18.64 -1.21 -5.36
CA LEU A 60 19.47 -1.41 -6.56
C LEU A 60 20.36 -0.18 -6.78
N ASP A 61 21.69 -0.41 -6.80
CA ASP A 61 22.67 0.67 -6.71
C ASP A 61 23.23 1.12 -8.07
N SER A 62 22.95 0.37 -9.15
CA SER A 62 23.40 0.70 -10.51
C SER A 62 22.33 0.43 -11.58
N ALA A 63 22.51 1.01 -12.77
CA ALA A 63 21.63 0.76 -13.90
C ALA A 63 21.67 -0.71 -14.35
N GLU A 64 22.82 -1.36 -14.24
CA GLU A 64 23.02 -2.78 -14.52
C GLU A 64 22.24 -3.65 -13.53
N ASP A 65 22.24 -3.29 -12.24
CA ASP A 65 21.42 -3.96 -11.23
C ASP A 65 19.92 -3.77 -11.51
N ILE A 66 19.50 -2.56 -11.93
CA ILE A 66 18.12 -2.28 -12.32
C ILE A 66 17.68 -3.14 -13.50
N ALA A 67 18.53 -3.33 -14.50
CA ALA A 67 18.21 -4.12 -15.70
C ALA A 67 18.33 -5.63 -15.45
N GLY A 68 19.40 -6.09 -14.81
CA GLY A 68 19.77 -7.50 -14.74
C GLY A 68 19.05 -8.32 -13.68
N ARG A 69 18.48 -7.69 -12.64
CA ARG A 69 17.84 -8.44 -11.55
C ARG A 69 16.52 -9.09 -11.97
N PRO A 70 16.17 -10.27 -11.44
CA PRO A 70 14.86 -10.88 -11.69
C PRO A 70 13.72 -10.17 -10.93
N PRO A 71 12.46 -10.36 -11.35
CA PRO A 71 11.28 -9.92 -10.60
C PRO A 71 11.17 -10.53 -9.20
N VAL A 72 10.44 -9.85 -8.32
CA VAL A 72 9.99 -10.43 -7.04
C VAL A 72 9.21 -11.73 -7.30
N THR A 73 9.68 -12.84 -6.75
CA THR A 73 8.94 -14.10 -6.73
C THR A 73 8.32 -14.30 -5.34
N ILE A 74 7.01 -14.48 -5.27
CA ILE A 74 6.32 -14.87 -4.04
C ILE A 74 6.24 -16.40 -4.04
N THR A 75 6.77 -17.05 -3.00
CA THR A 75 6.72 -18.51 -2.91
C THR A 75 5.27 -18.99 -2.74
N PHE A 76 5.00 -20.21 -3.20
CA PHE A 76 3.67 -20.84 -3.14
C PHE A 76 3.09 -20.91 -1.72
N THR A 77 3.92 -20.90 -0.69
CA THR A 77 3.51 -20.94 0.72
C THR A 77 3.17 -19.56 1.31
N GLY A 78 3.16 -18.49 0.50
CA GLY A 78 2.86 -17.13 0.96
C GLY A 78 3.92 -16.54 1.90
N ARG A 79 4.95 -17.31 2.26
CA ARG A 79 6.09 -16.83 3.02
C ARG A 79 7.00 -16.06 2.08
N LYS A 80 6.95 -14.74 2.20
CA LYS A 80 7.92 -13.85 1.58
C LYS A 80 9.27 -14.04 2.27
N THR A 81 10.09 -14.95 1.78
CA THR A 81 11.52 -14.94 2.08
C THR A 81 12.10 -13.77 1.29
N ALA A 82 12.02 -12.56 1.85
CA ALA A 82 12.57 -11.36 1.23
C ALA A 82 14.10 -11.39 1.37
N THR A 83 14.77 -12.18 0.52
CA THR A 83 16.24 -12.17 0.43
C THR A 83 16.76 -11.41 -0.78
N ASP A 84 15.90 -11.13 -1.75
CA ASP A 84 16.37 -10.65 -3.05
C ASP A 84 16.11 -9.15 -3.20
N LYS A 85 17.20 -8.40 -3.41
CA LYS A 85 17.18 -7.03 -3.91
C LYS A 85 16.59 -7.04 -5.32
N THR A 86 15.35 -6.60 -5.47
CA THR A 86 14.65 -6.58 -6.75
C THR A 86 13.86 -5.30 -6.92
N ARG A 87 13.66 -4.90 -8.17
CA ARG A 87 12.76 -3.82 -8.55
C ARG A 87 11.30 -4.19 -8.24
N LYS A 88 10.48 -3.20 -7.91
CA LYS A 88 9.06 -3.40 -7.55
C LYS A 88 8.20 -2.45 -8.37
N TRP A 89 7.19 -2.98 -9.04
CA TRP A 89 6.23 -2.20 -9.81
C TRP A 89 4.93 -2.03 -9.04
N SER A 90 4.34 -0.84 -9.12
CA SER A 90 2.97 -0.61 -8.66
C SER A 90 2.29 0.48 -9.48
N PRO A 91 0.98 0.33 -9.79
CA PRO A 91 0.15 1.48 -10.11
C PRO A 91 0.23 2.51 -8.99
N TRP A 92 0.46 3.75 -9.34
CA TRP A 92 0.41 4.83 -8.37
C TRP A 92 -0.98 5.45 -8.33
N THR A 93 -1.41 5.88 -7.15
CA THR A 93 -2.77 6.33 -6.87
C THR A 93 -2.96 7.84 -7.00
N ILE A 94 -1.88 8.60 -7.21
CA ILE A 94 -1.95 10.06 -7.31
C ILE A 94 -2.50 10.48 -8.67
N ALA A 95 -3.44 11.43 -8.63
CA ALA A 95 -4.09 11.98 -9.81
C ALA A 95 -3.26 13.09 -10.49
N ALA A 96 -2.27 12.71 -11.29
CA ALA A 96 -1.43 13.66 -12.03
C ALA A 96 -1.23 13.28 -13.49
N ASN A 97 -1.45 14.20 -14.42
CA ASN A 97 -1.32 13.91 -15.85
C ASN A 97 0.06 14.27 -16.42
N SER A 98 0.89 14.96 -15.63
CA SER A 98 2.24 15.40 -15.99
C SER A 98 3.17 15.32 -14.78
N CYS A 99 4.46 15.13 -15.06
CA CYS A 99 5.50 15.07 -14.04
C CYS A 99 6.80 15.64 -14.62
N ALA A 100 7.54 16.38 -13.81
CA ALA A 100 8.86 16.86 -14.16
C ALA A 100 9.75 16.95 -12.93
N LEU A 101 11.06 16.85 -13.15
CA LEU A 101 12.05 17.25 -12.16
C LEU A 101 12.27 18.76 -12.29
N LEU A 102 11.93 19.52 -11.25
CA LEU A 102 12.07 20.98 -11.24
C LEU A 102 13.34 21.36 -10.48
N GLU A 103 14.28 21.99 -11.18
CA GLU A 103 15.47 22.59 -10.59
C GLU A 103 15.12 23.87 -9.83
N ARG A 104 15.80 24.10 -8.72
CA ARG A 104 15.63 25.27 -7.86
C ARG A 104 16.91 26.09 -7.78
N ASN A 105 16.75 27.35 -7.41
CA ASN A 105 17.86 28.30 -7.24
C ASN A 105 18.84 27.91 -6.12
N ASP A 106 18.43 27.04 -5.19
CA ASP A 106 19.27 26.46 -4.14
C ASP A 106 20.13 25.28 -4.63
N GLY A 107 20.08 24.94 -5.92
CA GLY A 107 20.79 23.82 -6.52
C GLY A 107 20.15 22.46 -6.26
N THR A 108 18.98 22.42 -5.62
CA THR A 108 18.20 21.19 -5.45
C THR A 108 17.27 20.97 -6.65
N ALA A 109 16.84 19.73 -6.83
CA ALA A 109 15.80 19.39 -7.79
C ALA A 109 14.73 18.54 -7.09
N ALA A 110 13.47 18.79 -7.39
CA ALA A 110 12.36 18.02 -6.83
C ALA A 110 11.38 17.57 -7.89
N VAL A 111 10.88 16.35 -7.72
CA VAL A 111 9.80 15.84 -8.54
C VAL A 111 8.53 16.62 -8.24
N ALA A 112 7.94 17.17 -9.29
CA ALA A 112 6.69 17.90 -9.25
C ALA A 112 5.67 17.25 -10.18
N LEU A 113 4.43 17.20 -9.72
CA LEU A 113 3.30 16.60 -10.42
C LEU A 113 2.31 17.69 -10.82
N GLY A 114 1.91 17.72 -12.08
CA GLY A 114 0.90 18.65 -12.57
C GLY A 114 -0.50 18.06 -12.46
N GLY A 115 -1.41 18.82 -11.82
CA GLY A 115 -2.83 18.51 -11.79
C GLY A 115 -3.53 18.99 -13.06
N GLY A 116 -3.59 18.15 -14.09
CA GLY A 116 -4.33 18.42 -15.32
C GLY A 116 -5.37 17.37 -15.63
N ALA A 117 -6.31 17.68 -16.53
CA ALA A 117 -7.41 16.80 -16.92
C ALA A 117 -7.05 15.89 -18.12
N PRO A 118 -7.56 14.64 -18.14
CA PRO A 118 -8.04 13.93 -16.97
C PRO A 118 -6.84 13.64 -16.06
N GLY A 119 -6.96 13.95 -14.77
CA GLY A 119 -5.98 13.51 -13.79
C GLY A 119 -5.98 11.99 -13.79
N VAL A 120 -4.85 11.37 -13.49
CA VAL A 120 -4.80 9.92 -13.26
C VAL A 120 -5.88 9.54 -12.22
N GLY A 121 -6.75 8.57 -12.50
CA GLY A 121 -7.87 8.26 -11.60
C GLY A 121 -9.06 9.26 -11.58
N GLY A 122 -9.17 10.16 -12.56
CA GLY A 122 -10.38 10.97 -12.79
C GLY A 122 -10.39 12.37 -12.18
N GLY A 123 -9.24 12.90 -11.77
CA GLY A 123 -9.12 14.27 -11.25
C GLY A 123 -9.42 15.36 -12.30
N ALA A 124 -10.03 16.46 -11.88
CA ALA A 124 -10.23 17.64 -12.73
C ALA A 124 -8.92 18.45 -12.88
N ALA A 125 -8.83 19.31 -13.90
CA ALA A 125 -7.70 20.23 -14.05
C ALA A 125 -7.69 21.24 -12.89
N THR A 126 -6.67 21.20 -12.05
CA THR A 126 -6.52 22.16 -10.94
C THR A 126 -5.60 23.32 -11.32
N GLY A 127 -4.76 23.14 -12.35
CA GLY A 127 -3.72 24.11 -12.71
C GLY A 127 -2.62 24.25 -11.65
N LYS A 128 -2.64 23.38 -10.64
CA LYS A 128 -1.66 23.36 -9.55
C LYS A 128 -0.48 22.45 -9.89
N ILE A 129 0.65 22.79 -9.29
CA ILE A 129 1.86 21.96 -9.27
C ILE A 129 2.01 21.44 -7.84
N TYR A 130 2.06 20.12 -7.70
CA TYR A 130 2.20 19.44 -6.42
C TYR A 130 3.62 18.94 -6.23
N GLN A 131 4.13 19.07 -5.01
CA GLN A 131 5.38 18.45 -4.58
C GLN A 131 5.06 17.36 -3.57
N LEU A 132 5.78 16.24 -3.66
CA LEU A 132 5.74 15.22 -2.63
C LEU A 132 6.56 15.66 -1.41
N SER A 133 5.94 15.61 -0.24
CA SER A 133 6.59 15.91 1.04
C SER A 133 6.32 14.76 2.01
N ASP A 134 7.37 14.34 2.72
CA ASP A 134 7.33 13.31 3.75
C ASP A 134 6.74 13.81 5.08
N THR A 135 6.65 15.12 5.27
CA THR A 135 6.01 15.76 6.43
C THR A 135 4.57 16.18 6.18
N GLN A 136 4.06 15.98 4.96
CA GLN A 136 2.70 16.37 4.57
C GLN A 136 1.78 15.15 4.53
N PHE A 137 0.81 15.09 5.46
CA PHE A 137 -0.11 13.96 5.61
C PHE A 137 -1.53 14.25 5.05
N SER A 138 -1.62 15.16 4.08
CA SER A 138 -2.85 15.46 3.34
C SER A 138 -2.51 15.95 1.94
N ASP A 139 -3.40 15.72 0.98
CA ASP A 139 -3.25 16.18 -0.40
C ASP A 139 -4.11 17.44 -0.62
N ASP A 140 -3.49 18.61 -0.65
CA ASP A 140 -4.19 19.91 -0.83
C ASP A 140 -5.32 20.14 0.20
N GLY A 141 -5.09 19.71 1.45
CA GLY A 141 -6.08 19.77 2.52
C GLY A 141 -7.08 18.62 2.55
N THR A 142 -7.03 17.71 1.57
CA THR A 142 -7.84 16.48 1.51
C THR A 142 -7.14 15.33 2.23
N ALA A 143 -7.90 14.48 2.90
CA ALA A 143 -7.36 13.29 3.55
C ALA A 143 -6.73 12.33 2.54
N ILE A 144 -5.58 11.75 2.90
CA ILE A 144 -5.00 10.62 2.17
C ILE A 144 -5.51 9.34 2.84
N PRO A 145 -6.39 8.54 2.20
CA PRO A 145 -6.85 7.29 2.78
C PRO A 145 -5.68 6.32 2.92
N SER A 146 -5.28 6.07 4.17
CA SER A 146 -4.18 5.15 4.48
C SER A 146 -4.76 3.95 5.20
N TYR A 147 -4.44 2.75 4.73
CA TYR A 147 -4.88 1.53 5.39
C TYR A 147 -3.90 0.39 5.19
N TYR A 148 -3.90 -0.53 6.15
CA TYR A 148 -3.19 -1.79 6.08
C TYR A 148 -4.09 -2.90 6.59
N THR A 149 -4.26 -3.95 5.80
CA THR A 149 -5.03 -5.14 6.18
C THR A 149 -4.08 -6.29 6.44
N THR A 150 -4.19 -6.89 7.63
CA THR A 150 -3.41 -8.05 8.01
C THR A 150 -3.80 -9.27 7.18
N HIS A 151 -2.98 -10.32 7.24
CA HIS A 151 -3.45 -11.66 6.89
C HIS A 151 -4.57 -12.11 7.84
N TYR A 152 -5.24 -13.19 7.47
CA TYR A 152 -6.22 -13.85 8.33
C TYR A 152 -5.51 -14.63 9.44
N PHE A 153 -5.75 -14.25 10.69
CA PHE A 153 -5.31 -15.00 11.86
C PHE A 153 -6.30 -16.13 12.20
N PRO A 154 -5.86 -17.20 12.89
CA PRO A 154 -4.47 -17.60 13.06
C PRO A 154 -3.90 -18.27 11.79
N GLU A 155 -2.60 -18.18 11.58
CA GLU A 155 -1.91 -19.05 10.62
C GLU A 155 -1.96 -20.51 11.11
N ARG A 156 -1.93 -21.49 10.19
CA ARG A 156 -2.02 -22.93 10.52
C ARG A 156 -0.97 -23.40 11.52
N SER A 157 0.26 -22.88 11.41
CA SER A 157 1.36 -23.20 12.35
C SER A 157 1.06 -22.69 13.77
N VAL A 158 0.56 -21.45 13.88
CA VAL A 158 0.14 -20.84 15.14
C VAL A 158 -1.06 -21.58 15.74
N GLU A 159 -2.05 -21.92 14.91
CA GLU A 159 -3.23 -22.68 15.31
C GLU A 159 -2.88 -24.03 15.95
N GLN A 160 -1.91 -24.75 15.37
CA GLN A 160 -1.39 -26.00 15.94
C GLN A 160 -0.61 -25.77 17.23
N SER A 161 0.27 -24.76 17.26
CA SER A 161 1.11 -24.46 18.45
C SER A 161 0.29 -24.06 19.68
N LEU A 162 -0.83 -23.35 19.45
CA LEU A 162 -1.75 -22.90 20.50
C LEU A 162 -2.89 -23.90 20.75
N ALA A 163 -2.86 -25.07 20.09
CA ALA A 163 -3.89 -26.11 20.19
C ALA A 163 -5.33 -25.58 20.03
N LEU A 164 -5.55 -24.62 19.13
CA LEU A 164 -6.84 -23.91 18.98
C LEU A 164 -7.94 -24.79 18.38
N GLY A 165 -7.57 -25.92 17.78
CA GLY A 165 -8.47 -26.76 16.99
C GLY A 165 -8.79 -26.14 15.62
N ALA A 166 -9.36 -26.93 14.71
CA ALA A 166 -9.56 -26.52 13.31
C ALA A 166 -10.76 -25.59 13.10
N HIS A 167 -11.65 -25.45 14.07
CA HIS A 167 -12.99 -24.88 13.88
C HIS A 167 -13.10 -23.46 14.44
N ARG A 168 -14.25 -23.05 14.98
CA ARG A 168 -14.51 -21.66 15.37
C ARG A 168 -13.60 -21.23 16.53
N LYS A 169 -13.04 -20.02 16.41
CA LYS A 169 -12.23 -19.34 17.43
C LYS A 169 -12.91 -18.06 17.88
N LEU A 170 -12.53 -17.61 19.06
CA LEU A 170 -12.90 -16.33 19.65
C LEU A 170 -11.68 -15.41 19.69
N PHE A 171 -11.80 -14.27 19.02
CA PHE A 171 -10.88 -13.13 19.10
C PHE A 171 -11.42 -12.17 20.15
N SER A 172 -10.69 -12.05 21.25
CA SER A 172 -11.17 -11.41 22.49
C SER A 172 -10.51 -10.07 22.82
N TYR A 173 -9.33 -9.82 22.25
CA TYR A 173 -8.55 -8.64 22.57
C TYR A 173 -7.59 -8.30 21.43
N LEU A 174 -7.30 -7.01 21.24
CA LEU A 174 -6.26 -6.53 20.36
C LEU A 174 -5.24 -5.72 21.17
N THR A 175 -3.96 -5.95 20.91
CA THR A 175 -2.85 -5.14 21.42
C THR A 175 -2.04 -4.63 20.23
N LEU A 176 -1.93 -3.31 20.10
CA LEU A 176 -1.26 -2.65 18.99
C LEU A 176 -0.21 -1.67 19.52
N TYR A 177 0.98 -1.65 18.94
CA TYR A 177 1.92 -0.52 19.12
C TYR A 177 1.85 0.33 17.86
N VAL A 178 1.25 1.50 17.98
CA VAL A 178 0.99 2.41 16.87
C VAL A 178 1.28 3.84 17.32
N GLU A 179 1.99 4.56 16.47
CA GLU A 179 2.24 5.99 16.60
C GLU A 179 1.48 6.72 15.51
N GLY A 180 0.99 7.93 15.77
CA GLY A 180 0.32 8.71 14.73
C GLY A 180 -0.41 9.93 15.24
N ALA A 181 -1.19 10.53 14.34
CA ALA A 181 -2.08 11.64 14.63
C ALA A 181 -3.52 11.29 14.24
N GLY A 182 -4.48 11.76 15.04
CA GLY A 182 -5.90 11.44 14.87
C GLY A 182 -6.30 10.10 15.49
N ASN A 183 -7.33 9.47 14.94
CA ASN A 183 -7.85 8.19 15.41
C ASN A 183 -7.47 7.07 14.44
N LEU A 184 -7.01 5.94 15.00
CA LEU A 184 -6.85 4.69 14.27
C LEU A 184 -8.22 4.04 14.09
N GLY A 185 -8.71 4.00 12.87
CA GLY A 185 -9.85 3.19 12.48
C GLY A 185 -9.47 1.72 12.50
N LEU A 186 -10.38 0.88 12.98
CA LEU A 186 -10.22 -0.57 13.07
C LEU A 186 -11.43 -1.26 12.45
N THR A 187 -11.18 -2.19 11.52
CA THR A 187 -12.23 -3.00 10.89
C THR A 187 -11.79 -4.45 10.88
N SER A 188 -12.65 -5.37 11.29
CA SER A 188 -12.40 -6.80 11.20
C SER A 188 -13.14 -7.42 10.01
N PHE A 189 -12.54 -8.44 9.41
CA PHE A 189 -13.11 -9.22 8.31
C PHE A 189 -13.14 -10.69 8.73
N THR A 190 -14.34 -11.21 8.96
CA THR A 190 -14.55 -12.56 9.48
C THR A 190 -14.78 -13.52 8.32
N ASP A 191 -13.90 -14.52 8.19
CA ASP A 191 -13.90 -15.59 7.17
C ASP A 191 -13.78 -15.14 5.69
N THR A 192 -14.21 -13.91 5.36
CA THR A 192 -14.30 -13.30 4.03
C THR A 192 -14.08 -11.78 4.07
N PRO A 193 -13.47 -11.17 3.03
CA PRO A 193 -13.30 -9.72 2.96
C PRO A 193 -14.62 -8.95 2.75
N ASN A 194 -15.71 -9.64 2.43
CA ASN A 194 -16.99 -9.01 2.09
C ASN A 194 -17.89 -8.72 3.32
N ALA A 195 -17.44 -9.08 4.53
CA ALA A 195 -18.17 -8.86 5.77
C ALA A 195 -17.37 -7.98 6.75
N PRO A 196 -17.14 -6.69 6.43
CA PRO A 196 -16.45 -5.76 7.33
C PRO A 196 -17.29 -5.50 8.57
N GLN A 197 -16.67 -5.58 9.75
CA GLN A 197 -17.24 -5.14 11.02
C GLN A 197 -16.35 -4.07 11.64
N ALA A 198 -16.86 -2.84 11.69
CA ALA A 198 -16.15 -1.73 12.32
C ALA A 198 -16.00 -1.96 13.83
N GLN A 199 -14.81 -1.64 14.35
CA GLN A 199 -14.48 -1.67 15.76
C GLN A 199 -14.33 -0.25 16.29
N GLN A 200 -14.27 -0.11 17.61
CA GLN A 200 -14.06 1.19 18.25
C GLN A 200 -12.72 1.81 17.80
N PRO A 201 -12.71 3.03 17.23
CA PRO A 201 -11.48 3.71 16.89
C PRO A 201 -10.67 4.06 18.15
N LEU A 202 -9.34 4.00 18.04
CA LEU A 202 -8.43 4.30 19.13
C LEU A 202 -7.67 5.60 18.85
N PRO A 203 -7.61 6.56 19.78
CA PRO A 203 -6.82 7.78 19.60
C PRO A 203 -5.32 7.44 19.57
N MET A 204 -4.60 8.07 18.65
CA MET A 204 -3.16 7.90 18.51
C MET A 204 -2.39 9.09 19.08
N SER A 205 -1.13 8.85 19.39
CA SER A 205 -0.18 9.88 19.84
C SER A 205 1.17 9.68 19.15
N SER A 206 1.95 10.77 19.05
CA SER A 206 3.32 10.77 18.54
C SER A 206 4.18 11.64 19.48
N PRO A 207 5.16 11.07 20.19
CA PRO A 207 5.51 9.63 20.22
C PRO A 207 4.42 8.77 20.88
N ALA A 208 4.36 7.50 20.49
CA ALA A 208 3.50 6.53 21.16
C ALA A 208 3.98 6.31 22.60
N THR A 209 3.06 6.39 23.56
CA THR A 209 3.40 6.27 24.99
C THR A 209 3.30 4.84 25.53
N LYS A 210 2.46 4.01 24.91
CA LYS A 210 2.19 2.62 25.30
C LYS A 210 1.49 1.87 24.17
N ASP A 211 1.34 0.55 24.35
CA ASP A 211 0.43 -0.24 23.53
C ASP A 211 -1.01 0.30 23.66
N LEU A 212 -1.69 0.43 22.52
CA LEU A 212 -3.13 0.61 22.44
C LEU A 212 -3.80 -0.76 22.56
N GLU A 213 -4.85 -0.80 23.35
CA GLU A 213 -5.54 -2.03 23.72
C GLU A 213 -7.03 -1.89 23.48
N LEU A 214 -7.64 -2.92 22.88
CA LEU A 214 -9.06 -2.94 22.58
C LEU A 214 -9.67 -4.32 22.85
N PRO A 215 -10.59 -4.45 23.83
CA PRO A 215 -11.41 -5.66 23.93
C PRO A 215 -12.32 -5.77 22.71
N ILE A 216 -12.36 -6.96 22.12
CA ILE A 216 -13.21 -7.30 20.98
C ILE A 216 -13.94 -8.61 21.28
N ASN A 217 -15.02 -8.89 20.56
CA ASN A 217 -15.75 -10.15 20.70
C ASN A 217 -16.15 -10.67 19.32
N ILE A 218 -15.18 -11.21 18.59
CA ILE A 218 -15.36 -11.64 17.20
C ILE A 218 -15.18 -13.14 17.12
N LEU A 219 -16.20 -13.82 16.59
CA LEU A 219 -16.21 -15.25 16.38
C LEU A 219 -15.99 -15.56 14.89
N GLY A 220 -15.02 -16.41 14.59
CA GLY A 220 -14.71 -16.80 13.21
C GLY A 220 -13.75 -17.99 13.19
N GLU A 221 -13.69 -18.70 12.07
CA GLU A 221 -12.61 -19.69 11.88
C GLU A 221 -11.29 -18.97 11.62
N ARG A 222 -11.37 -17.79 10.99
CA ARG A 222 -10.26 -16.89 10.72
C ARG A 222 -10.72 -15.43 10.66
N VAL A 223 -9.88 -14.50 11.11
CA VAL A 223 -10.20 -13.05 11.10
C VAL A 223 -9.00 -12.25 10.63
N ALA A 224 -9.21 -11.36 9.66
CA ALA A 224 -8.24 -10.33 9.28
C ALA A 224 -8.66 -8.97 9.87
N PHE A 225 -7.70 -8.09 10.12
CA PHE A 225 -7.93 -6.77 10.67
C PHE A 225 -7.34 -5.71 9.76
N GLN A 226 -8.09 -4.66 9.51
CA GLN A 226 -7.61 -3.46 8.84
C GLN A 226 -7.47 -2.34 9.84
N VAL A 227 -6.29 -1.71 9.82
CA VAL A 227 -6.05 -0.43 10.46
C VAL A 227 -6.15 0.66 9.40
N SER A 228 -6.71 1.83 9.74
CA SER A 228 -6.81 2.93 8.79
C SER A 228 -6.85 4.33 9.41
N THR A 229 -6.54 5.34 8.60
CA THR A 229 -6.83 6.76 8.86
C THR A 229 -7.44 7.38 7.60
N ASN A 230 -8.34 8.34 7.79
CA ASN A 230 -9.04 9.01 6.69
C ASN A 230 -9.33 10.49 6.95
N GLN A 231 -8.55 11.14 7.81
CA GLN A 231 -8.69 12.56 8.11
C GLN A 231 -7.48 13.34 7.56
N PRO A 232 -7.65 14.59 7.12
CA PRO A 232 -6.52 15.43 6.70
C PRO A 232 -5.50 15.55 7.84
N GLY A 233 -4.22 15.29 7.54
CA GLY A 233 -3.15 15.36 8.54
C GLY A 233 -3.04 14.10 9.42
N ALA A 234 -3.97 13.15 9.33
CA ALA A 234 -3.91 11.90 10.08
C ALA A 234 -3.00 10.88 9.39
N TRP A 235 -2.14 10.26 10.18
CA TRP A 235 -1.17 9.26 9.74
C TRP A 235 -0.99 8.23 10.85
N PHE A 236 -0.47 7.06 10.48
CA PHE A 236 -0.11 6.03 11.45
C PHE A 236 1.18 5.32 11.05
N ARG A 237 1.95 4.89 12.06
CA ARG A 237 3.07 3.98 11.95
C ARG A 237 2.80 2.79 12.86
N LEU A 238 2.47 1.66 12.24
CA LEU A 238 2.20 0.41 12.96
C LEU A 238 3.49 -0.39 13.15
N GLN A 239 3.82 -0.74 14.38
CA GLN A 239 4.99 -1.58 14.71
C GLN A 239 4.60 -2.98 15.20
N LYS A 240 3.48 -3.09 15.91
CA LYS A 240 3.01 -4.34 16.52
C LYS A 240 1.51 -4.45 16.35
N PHE A 241 1.02 -5.63 15.98
CA PHE A 241 -0.39 -5.97 15.94
C PHE A 241 -0.57 -7.41 16.43
N ILE A 242 -1.21 -7.60 17.58
CA ILE A 242 -1.40 -8.92 18.19
C ILE A 242 -2.86 -9.10 18.58
N PRO A 243 -3.59 -10.02 17.93
CA PRO A 243 -4.88 -10.46 18.42
C PRO A 243 -4.74 -11.57 19.46
N SER A 244 -5.48 -11.46 20.56
CA SER A 244 -5.69 -12.54 21.52
C SER A 244 -6.79 -13.47 21.00
N VAL A 245 -6.42 -14.72 20.76
CA VAL A 245 -7.27 -15.76 20.18
C VAL A 245 -7.33 -16.99 21.09
N ARG A 246 -8.50 -17.59 21.20
CA ARG A 246 -8.74 -18.86 21.88
C ARG A 246 -9.78 -19.69 21.14
N THR A 247 -9.85 -20.99 21.41
CA THR A 247 -10.97 -21.82 20.95
C THR A 247 -12.28 -21.22 21.44
N ASP A 248 -13.33 -21.25 20.59
CA ASP A 248 -14.63 -20.77 21.01
C ASP A 248 -15.17 -21.62 22.19
N PRO A 249 -15.45 -20.99 23.35
CA PRO A 249 -15.90 -21.72 24.54
C PRO A 249 -17.30 -22.33 24.41
N TRP A 250 -18.16 -21.85 23.49
CA TRP A 250 -19.57 -22.23 23.48
C TRP A 250 -19.95 -23.19 22.35
N ALA A 251 -19.51 -22.93 21.11
CA ALA A 251 -19.83 -23.79 19.98
C ALA A 251 -18.64 -23.87 19.01
N PRO A 252 -17.60 -24.64 19.38
CA PRO A 252 -16.37 -24.73 18.61
C PRO A 252 -16.60 -25.31 17.21
N VAL A 253 -17.55 -26.22 17.01
CA VAL A 253 -17.83 -26.84 15.70
C VAL A 253 -19.14 -26.31 15.13
N ARG A 254 -19.15 -25.96 13.83
CA ARG A 254 -20.39 -25.72 13.09
C ARG A 254 -20.93 -27.06 12.59
N GLY A 255 -21.88 -27.61 13.32
CA GLY A 255 -22.67 -28.79 12.95
C GLY A 255 -23.94 -28.82 13.79
N LEU A 256 -25.08 -29.03 13.15
CA LEU A 256 -26.27 -29.51 13.88
C LEU A 256 -25.99 -30.98 14.22
N ASN A 257 -26.24 -31.38 15.47
CA ASN A 257 -26.58 -32.78 15.77
C ASN A 257 -27.97 -33.08 15.19
#